data_AF-A0A957FH33-F1
#
_entry.id   AF-A0A957FH33-F1
#
_cell.length_a   1.000
_cell.length_b   1.000
_cell.length_c   1.000
_cell.angle_alpha   90.00
_cell.angle_beta   90.00
_cell.angle_gamma   90.00
#
_symmetry.space_group_name_H-M   'P 1'
#
loop_
_entity.id
_entity.type
_entity.pdbx_description
1 polymer ?
#
loop_
_entity_poly.entity_id
_entity_poly.type
_entity_poly.pdbx_seq_one_letter_code
_entity_poly.pdbx_strand_id
1 'polypeptide(L)'
;VRHSLSSRFTFFQGNPQTARLLSWLQIIEDPTGMETGQEIGRQMLDKIRRAQASGQIRDDIEPENVLAISIALTTHWFQSRHVIENLTGLTALDRETADSQYLAAMLKVFTAGLQAQ
;
A
#
# COMPACT_ATOMS: atom_id res chain seq x y z
N VAL A 1 -9.26 -7.09 4.30
CA VAL A 1 -8.29 -6.04 3.85
C VAL A 1 -6.92 -6.61 3.48
N ARG A 2 -6.30 -7.45 4.33
CA ARG A 2 -4.97 -8.07 4.12
C ARG A 2 -4.67 -8.61 2.71
N HIS A 3 -5.52 -9.48 2.16
CA HIS A 3 -5.31 -10.07 0.83
C HIS A 3 -5.20 -9.02 -0.29
N SER A 4 -5.99 -7.94 -0.21
CA SER A 4 -5.96 -6.87 -1.22
C SER A 4 -4.65 -6.07 -1.16
N LEU A 5 -4.06 -5.90 0.02
CA LEU A 5 -2.73 -5.29 0.18
C LEU A 5 -1.64 -6.16 -0.44
N SER A 6 -1.67 -7.45 -0.15
CA SER A 6 -0.69 -8.41 -0.70
C SER A 6 -0.77 -8.45 -2.23
N SER A 7 -1.97 -8.51 -2.80
CA SER A 7 -2.16 -8.49 -4.26
C SER A 7 -1.61 -7.20 -4.89
N ARG A 8 -1.92 -6.03 -4.31
CA ARG A 8 -1.38 -4.76 -4.77
C ARG A 8 0.16 -4.69 -4.65
N PHE A 9 0.72 -5.20 -3.56
CA PHE A 9 2.17 -5.25 -3.36
C PHE A 9 2.85 -6.15 -4.40
N THR A 10 2.33 -7.35 -4.64
CA THR A 10 2.83 -8.29 -5.66
C THR A 10 2.78 -7.67 -7.06
N PHE A 11 1.74 -6.88 -7.37
CA PHE A 11 1.67 -6.14 -8.62
C PHE A 11 2.87 -5.20 -8.80
N PHE A 12 3.23 -4.40 -7.79
CA PHE A 12 4.40 -3.52 -7.87
C PHE A 12 5.74 -4.25 -7.80
N GLN A 13 5.77 -5.40 -7.12
CA GLN A 13 6.95 -6.27 -7.12
C GLN A 13 7.30 -6.73 -8.54
N GLY A 14 6.30 -7.16 -9.31
CA GLY A 14 6.45 -7.53 -10.72
C GLY A 14 6.57 -6.33 -11.67
N ASN A 15 6.11 -5.14 -11.25
CA ASN A 15 6.06 -3.94 -12.08
C ASN A 15 6.58 -2.68 -11.35
N PRO A 16 7.86 -2.64 -10.91
CA PRO A 16 8.40 -1.53 -10.13
C PRO A 16 8.39 -0.20 -10.90
N GLN A 17 8.54 -0.24 -12.22
CA GLN A 17 8.44 0.92 -13.10
C GLN A 17 7.08 1.60 -13.02
N THR A 18 6.00 0.84 -12.76
CA THR A 18 4.66 1.40 -12.60
C THR A 18 4.57 2.26 -11.34
N ALA A 19 5.22 1.87 -10.24
CA ALA A 19 5.27 2.73 -9.04
C ALA A 19 5.95 4.07 -9.34
N ARG A 20 7.03 4.06 -10.12
CA ARG A 20 7.74 5.28 -10.52
C ARG A 20 6.91 6.14 -11.46
N LEU A 21 6.26 5.54 -12.46
CA LEU A 21 5.35 6.25 -13.36
C LEU A 21 4.21 6.93 -12.60
N LEU A 22 3.55 6.20 -11.69
CA LEU A 22 2.49 6.76 -10.85
C LEU A 22 3.01 7.93 -9.99
N SER A 23 4.24 7.84 -9.47
CA SER A 23 4.87 8.96 -8.74
C SER A 23 5.06 10.18 -9.62
N TRP A 24 5.46 9.97 -10.88
CA TRP A 24 5.66 11.05 -11.83
C TRP A 24 4.33 11.70 -12.22
N LEU A 25 3.30 10.90 -12.51
CA LEU A 25 1.94 11.40 -12.79
C LEU A 25 1.39 12.24 -11.62
N GLN A 26 1.67 11.83 -10.37
CA GLN A 26 1.31 12.60 -9.17
C GLN A 26 2.02 13.97 -9.11
N ILE A 27 3.29 14.05 -9.51
CA ILE A 27 4.06 15.31 -9.50
C ILE A 27 3.52 16.30 -10.53
N ILE A 28 3.12 15.82 -11.71
CA ILE A 28 2.60 16.66 -12.78
C ILE A 28 1.08 16.88 -12.71
N GLU A 29 0.43 16.34 -11.67
CA GLU A 29 -1.02 16.39 -11.44
C GLU A 29 -1.84 15.88 -12.65
N ASP A 30 -1.33 14.91 -13.39
CA ASP A 30 -1.99 14.35 -14.57
C ASP A 30 -3.08 13.34 -14.15
N PRO A 31 -4.37 13.58 -14.50
CA PRO A 31 -5.48 12.71 -14.11
C PRO A 31 -5.64 11.47 -15.01
N THR A 32 -4.75 11.24 -15.96
CA THR A 32 -4.84 10.10 -16.90
C THR A 32 -4.91 8.77 -16.14
N GLY A 33 -5.92 7.95 -16.47
CA GLY A 33 -6.14 6.64 -15.84
C GLY A 33 -6.85 6.68 -14.48
N MET A 34 -7.28 7.86 -14.01
CA MET A 34 -8.00 7.99 -12.73
C MET A 34 -9.36 7.30 -12.72
N GLU A 35 -10.05 7.14 -13.85
CA GLU A 35 -11.34 6.42 -13.92
C GLU A 35 -11.23 4.96 -13.43
N THR A 36 -10.19 4.26 -13.88
CA THR A 36 -9.90 2.90 -13.39
C THR A 36 -9.50 2.92 -11.91
N GLY A 37 -8.75 3.95 -11.49
CA GLY A 37 -8.38 4.15 -10.09
C GLY A 37 -9.58 4.42 -9.17
N GLN A 38 -10.58 5.16 -9.64
CA GLN A 38 -11.79 5.51 -8.89
C GLN A 38 -12.62 4.27 -8.57
N GLU A 39 -12.84 3.39 -9.54
CA GLU A 39 -13.63 2.16 -9.31
C GLU A 39 -12.92 1.21 -8.34
N ILE A 40 -11.60 1.02 -8.49
CA ILE A 40 -10.80 0.21 -7.56
C ILE A 40 -10.83 0.83 -6.15
N GLY A 41 -10.69 2.15 -6.05
CA GLY A 41 -10.77 2.89 -4.80
C GLY A 41 -12.12 2.71 -4.11
N ARG A 42 -13.21 2.83 -4.87
CA ARG A 42 -14.59 2.62 -4.38
C ARG A 42 -14.78 1.21 -3.82
N GLN A 43 -14.35 0.19 -4.55
CA GLN A 43 -14.45 -1.20 -4.09
C GLN A 43 -13.65 -1.45 -2.80
N MET A 44 -12.47 -0.84 -2.67
CA MET A 44 -11.68 -0.96 -1.44
C MET A 44 -12.35 -0.22 -0.27
N LEU A 45 -12.90 0.97 -0.48
CA LEU A 45 -13.65 1.71 0.54
C LEU A 45 -14.84 0.90 1.03
N ASP A 46 -15.63 0.31 0.13
CA ASP A 46 -16.77 -0.53 0.51
C ASP A 46 -16.32 -1.74 1.35
N LYS A 47 -15.16 -2.32 1.02
CA LYS A 47 -14.57 -3.42 1.81
C LYS A 47 -14.11 -2.97 3.19
N ILE A 48 -13.55 -1.78 3.32
CA ILE A 48 -13.13 -1.19 4.60
C ILE A 48 -14.37 -0.91 5.47
N ARG A 49 -15.38 -0.23 4.91
CA ARG A 49 -16.64 0.08 5.60
C ARG A 49 -17.34 -1.18 6.11
N ARG A 50 -17.41 -2.25 5.31
CA ARG A 50 -17.97 -3.54 5.74
C ARG A 50 -17.16 -4.18 6.87
N ALA A 51 -15.84 -4.09 6.82
CA ALA A 51 -14.98 -4.63 7.87
C ALA A 51 -15.14 -3.85 9.19
N GLN A 52 -15.32 -2.53 9.13
CA GLN A 52 -15.61 -1.69 10.30
C GLN A 52 -16.99 -1.98 10.87
N ALA A 53 -18.03 -1.99 10.02
CA ALA A 53 -19.41 -2.26 10.44
C ALA A 53 -19.60 -3.67 11.05
N SER A 54 -18.71 -4.62 10.77
CA SER A 54 -18.71 -5.97 11.34
C SER A 54 -17.76 -6.14 12.53
N GLY A 55 -17.10 -5.07 12.98
CA GLY A 55 -16.14 -5.11 14.10
C GLY A 55 -14.86 -5.88 13.80
N GLN A 56 -14.54 -6.16 12.51
CA GLN A 56 -13.31 -6.85 12.13
C GLN A 56 -12.08 -5.95 12.23
N ILE A 57 -12.29 -4.64 12.05
CA ILE A 57 -11.28 -3.60 12.23
C ILE A 57 -11.91 -2.42 12.96
N ARG A 58 -11.09 -1.63 13.68
CA ARG A 58 -11.53 -0.42 14.40
C ARG A 58 -12.23 0.59 13.48
N ASP A 59 -13.26 1.24 13.99
CA ASP A 59 -14.16 2.16 13.28
C ASP A 59 -13.94 3.64 13.65
N ASP A 60 -13.03 3.93 14.58
CA ASP A 60 -12.61 5.28 14.95
C ASP A 60 -11.64 5.95 13.95
N ILE A 61 -11.32 5.26 12.85
CA ILE A 61 -10.50 5.78 11.76
C ILE A 61 -11.37 5.87 10.50
N GLU A 62 -11.42 7.05 9.88
CA GLU A 62 -12.15 7.25 8.63
C GLU A 62 -11.70 6.25 7.53
N PRO A 63 -12.64 5.59 6.81
CA PRO A 63 -12.32 4.60 5.77
C PRO A 63 -11.35 5.12 4.70
N GLU A 64 -11.48 6.39 4.34
CA GLU A 64 -10.66 7.09 3.35
C GLU A 64 -9.20 7.20 3.81
N ASN A 65 -8.97 7.40 5.10
CA ASN A 65 -7.62 7.42 5.68
C ASN A 65 -7.01 6.01 5.70
N VAL A 66 -7.80 4.99 6.02
CA VAL A 66 -7.36 3.58 5.94
C VAL A 66 -6.96 3.23 4.50
N LEU A 67 -7.74 3.67 3.51
CA LEU A 67 -7.41 3.52 2.09
C LEU A 67 -6.12 4.26 1.74
N ALA A 68 -5.98 5.53 2.09
CA ALA A 68 -4.80 6.33 1.77
C ALA A 68 -3.52 5.70 2.35
N ILE A 69 -3.56 5.27 3.61
CA ILE A 69 -2.44 4.56 4.27
C ILE A 69 -2.12 3.26 3.53
N SER A 70 -3.14 2.49 3.14
CA SER A 70 -2.94 1.24 2.40
C SER A 70 -2.22 1.44 1.06
N ILE A 71 -2.59 2.49 0.33
CA ILE A 71 -1.97 2.88 -0.94
C ILE A 71 -0.52 3.33 -0.69
N ALA A 72 -0.31 4.19 0.31
CA ALA A 72 1.01 4.69 0.66
C ALA A 72 1.97 3.54 0.98
N LEU A 73 1.61 2.65 1.90
CA LEU A 73 2.47 1.55 2.32
C LEU A 73 2.85 0.60 1.17
N THR A 74 1.90 0.29 0.29
CA THR A 74 2.16 -0.64 -0.83
C THR A 74 2.85 0.01 -2.03
N THR A 75 2.88 1.35 -2.13
CA THR A 75 3.55 2.07 -3.24
C THR A 75 4.92 2.59 -2.82
N HIS A 76 5.00 3.19 -1.63
CA HIS A 76 6.17 3.93 -1.15
C HIS A 76 7.44 3.09 -1.13
N TRP A 77 7.32 1.81 -0.76
CA TRP A 77 8.46 0.89 -0.82
C TRP A 77 9.12 0.90 -2.20
N PHE A 78 8.35 0.76 -3.27
CA PHE A 78 8.87 0.69 -4.63
C PHE A 78 9.30 2.05 -5.20
N GLN A 79 8.78 3.16 -4.64
CA GLN A 79 9.18 4.52 -4.98
C GLN A 79 10.55 4.87 -4.36
N SER A 80 10.70 4.56 -3.07
CA SER A 80 11.77 5.06 -2.22
C SER A 80 12.76 3.98 -1.78
N ARG A 81 12.68 2.75 -2.33
CA ARG A 81 13.53 1.63 -1.87
C ARG A 81 15.01 1.99 -1.83
N HIS A 82 15.51 2.56 -2.93
CA HIS A 82 16.90 2.97 -3.06
C HIS A 82 17.31 3.96 -1.96
N VAL A 83 16.42 4.88 -1.56
CA VAL A 83 16.66 5.80 -0.45
C VAL A 83 16.75 5.03 0.86
N ILE A 84 15.80 4.13 1.13
CA ILE A 84 15.80 3.32 2.35
C ILE A 84 17.04 2.43 2.44
N GLU A 85 17.43 1.78 1.34
CA GLU A 85 18.65 0.97 1.25
C GLU A 85 19.89 1.78 1.64
N ASN A 86 20.02 3.00 1.11
CA ASN A 86 21.15 3.88 1.44
C ASN A 86 21.09 4.42 2.88
N LEU A 87 19.91 4.72 3.41
CA LEU A 87 19.74 5.24 4.78
C LEU A 87 19.99 4.19 5.85
N THR A 88 19.66 2.93 5.56
CA THR A 88 19.68 1.84 6.55
C THR A 88 20.88 0.90 6.39
N GLY A 89 21.61 0.98 5.27
CA GLY A 89 22.63 0.01 4.92
C GLY A 89 22.07 -1.35 4.51
N LEU A 90 20.77 -1.45 4.18
CA LEU A 90 20.11 -2.68 3.71
C LEU A 90 20.60 -3.16 2.32
N THR A 91 21.61 -2.51 1.74
CA THR A 91 22.21 -2.84 0.44
C THR A 91 22.77 -4.26 0.33
N ALA A 92 22.87 -5.00 1.43
CA ALA A 92 23.38 -6.37 1.48
C ALA A 92 22.35 -7.46 1.15
N LEU A 93 21.04 -7.14 1.14
CA LEU A 93 20.00 -8.12 0.79
C LEU A 93 19.75 -8.14 -0.71
N ASP A 94 19.48 -9.32 -1.26
CA ASP A 94 18.89 -9.41 -2.59
C ASP A 94 17.47 -8.80 -2.56
N ARG A 95 17.03 -8.37 -3.74
CA ARG A 95 15.78 -7.64 -3.92
C ARG A 95 14.55 -8.42 -3.43
N GLU A 96 14.49 -9.72 -3.69
CA GLU A 96 13.30 -10.52 -3.37
C GLU A 96 13.17 -10.70 -1.85
N THR A 97 14.30 -10.93 -1.18
CA THR A 97 14.35 -10.99 0.28
C THR A 97 13.92 -9.66 0.90
N ALA A 98 14.43 -8.52 0.39
CA ALA A 98 14.05 -7.20 0.89
C ALA A 98 12.55 -6.89 0.70
N ASP A 99 12.01 -7.16 -0.49
CA ASP A 99 10.58 -6.99 -0.78
C ASP A 99 9.71 -7.86 0.14
N SER A 100 10.12 -9.12 0.39
CA SER A 100 9.41 -10.06 1.27
C SER A 100 9.43 -9.63 2.75
N GLN A 101 10.59 -9.18 3.24
CA GLN A 101 10.73 -8.67 4.61
C GLN A 101 9.88 -7.41 4.82
N TYR A 102 9.90 -6.48 3.87
CA TYR A 102 9.07 -5.29 3.92
C TYR A 102 7.58 -5.65 3.94
N LEU A 103 7.12 -6.53 3.04
CA LEU A 103 5.72 -6.97 3.01
C LEU A 103 5.28 -7.58 4.34
N ALA A 104 6.10 -8.45 4.93
CA ALA A 104 5.81 -9.06 6.22
C ALA A 104 5.68 -8.02 7.34
N ALA A 105 6.62 -7.07 7.41
CA ALA A 105 6.61 -6.00 8.40
C ALA A 105 5.40 -5.06 8.21
N MET A 106 5.16 -4.63 6.97
CA MET A 106 4.04 -3.78 6.58
C MET A 106 2.70 -4.41 6.98
N LEU A 107 2.47 -5.69 6.65
CA LEU A 107 1.24 -6.40 7.01
C LEU A 107 1.09 -6.51 8.53
N LYS A 108 2.18 -6.79 9.26
CA LYS A 108 2.14 -6.87 10.73
C LYS A 108 1.73 -5.53 11.35
N VAL A 109 2.38 -4.44 10.98
CA VAL A 109 2.09 -3.09 11.49
C VAL A 109 0.67 -2.66 11.12
N PHE A 110 0.29 -2.80 9.85
CA PHE A 110 -1.02 -2.36 9.38
C PHE A 110 -2.16 -3.14 10.02
N THR A 111 -2.04 -4.48 10.10
CA THR A 111 -3.09 -5.30 10.70
C THR A 111 -3.20 -5.09 12.20
N ALA A 112 -2.08 -4.99 12.92
CA ALA A 112 -2.09 -4.67 14.35
C ALA A 112 -2.71 -3.29 14.63
N GLY A 113 -2.37 -2.27 13.83
CA GLY A 113 -2.93 -0.92 13.98
C GLY A 113 -4.44 -0.84 13.72
N LEU A 114 -4.99 -1.76 12.93
CA LEU A 114 -6.42 -1.83 12.60
C LEU A 114 -7.24 -2.78 13.48
N GLN A 115 -6.62 -3.52 14.41
CA GLN A 115 -7.38 -4.42 15.28
C GLN A 115 -8.50 -3.65 16.01
N ALA A 116 -9.69 -4.24 16.05
CA ALA A 116 -10.80 -3.71 16.83
C ALA A 116 -10.39 -3.63 18.30
N GLN A 117 -10.79 -2.54 18.97
CA GLN A 117 -10.53 -2.31 20.40
C GLN A 117 -11.62 -2.91 21.26
#